data_AF-A0A3L7SGA5-F1
#
_entry.id   AF-A0A3L7SGA5-F1
#
_cell.length_a   1.000
_cell.length_b   1.000
_cell.length_c   1.000
_cell.angle_alpha   90.00
_cell.angle_beta   90.00
_cell.angle_gamma   90.00
#
_symmetry.space_group_name_H-M   'P 1'
#
loop_
_entity.id
_entity.type
_entity.pdbx_description
1 polymer ?
#
loop_
_entity_poly.entity_id
_entity_poly.type
_entity_poly.pdbx_seq_one_letter_code
_entity_poly.pdbx_strand_id
1 'polypeptide(L)'
;MKTLLTSLAVVLAFGSVSEAGLKSCLKPEQNNCSPCKTTRWYKAKDGTYREMMPYKDALSRAEDADDMEPVLKQAQADLVAANAAIEAAKAEIEAVKAEAANVKAAMEAQVAELNKQLEGEKKTVATEKARAEKAEAAHKMCIEEVAQLRDAGKKQDEALASTKGELKTTTEERDALKTAKTDLEKQVTDLTAAKNAAEEALKAAQAEMEKMKQEAAESKKAAVEGEPAKEGEDPNAGGEKPPEAGTEPAPATEPTPEPGK
;
A
#
# COMPACT_ATOMS: atom_id res chain seq x y z
N MET A 1 -11.10 -43.13 -3.98
CA MET A 1 -12.48 -43.67 -3.95
C MET A 1 -12.89 -43.99 -5.39
N LYS A 2 -12.69 -45.25 -5.80
CA LYS A 2 -12.94 -45.77 -7.16
C LYS A 2 -13.75 -47.07 -7.00
N THR A 3 -15.05 -46.95 -6.76
CA THR A 3 -15.99 -48.09 -6.73
C THR A 3 -17.40 -47.53 -6.77
N LEU A 4 -17.90 -47.16 -7.95
CA LEU A 4 -19.31 -46.86 -8.21
C LEU A 4 -19.51 -46.90 -9.73
N LEU A 5 -19.58 -48.10 -10.31
CA LEU A 5 -19.91 -48.29 -11.73
C LEU A 5 -20.24 -49.78 -11.99
N THR A 6 -21.35 -50.27 -11.44
CA THR A 6 -21.97 -51.54 -11.86
C THR A 6 -23.37 -51.66 -11.26
N SER A 7 -24.41 -51.23 -11.99
CA SER A 7 -25.79 -51.79 -11.96
C SER A 7 -26.79 -50.84 -12.63
N LEU A 8 -26.81 -50.81 -13.96
CA LEU A 8 -27.97 -50.30 -14.70
C LEU A 8 -28.09 -51.01 -16.04
N ALA A 9 -28.47 -52.29 -16.03
CA ALA A 9 -28.79 -53.04 -17.25
C ALA A 9 -29.58 -54.34 -16.99
N VAL A 10 -30.63 -54.35 -16.17
CA VAL A 10 -31.61 -55.47 -16.18
C VAL A 10 -33.00 -54.99 -15.78
N VAL A 11 -33.64 -54.15 -16.58
CA VAL A 11 -35.11 -53.99 -16.56
C VAL A 11 -35.55 -53.60 -17.96
N LEU A 12 -35.98 -54.57 -18.77
CA LEU A 12 -36.91 -54.45 -19.92
C LEU A 12 -36.79 -55.69 -20.82
N ALA A 13 -37.37 -56.81 -20.41
CA ALA A 13 -37.64 -57.92 -21.33
C ALA A 13 -38.68 -58.93 -20.81
N PHE A 14 -39.81 -58.52 -20.23
CA PHE A 14 -41.00 -59.40 -20.13
C PHE A 14 -42.27 -58.56 -20.13
N GLY A 15 -43.02 -58.61 -21.22
CA GLY A 15 -44.33 -57.94 -21.33
C GLY A 15 -44.86 -57.83 -22.76
N SER A 16 -45.45 -58.91 -23.28
CA SER A 16 -46.55 -58.83 -24.26
C SER A 16 -47.20 -60.22 -24.44
N VAL A 17 -48.21 -60.49 -23.63
CA VAL A 17 -49.31 -61.40 -23.97
C VAL A 17 -50.57 -60.56 -24.00
N SER A 18 -51.15 -60.40 -25.19
CA SER A 18 -52.53 -59.92 -25.39
C SER A 18 -53.07 -60.59 -26.64
N GLU A 19 -53.74 -61.73 -26.41
CA GLU A 19 -55.16 -61.94 -26.69
C GLU A 19 -55.80 -61.13 -27.84
N ALA A 20 -56.28 -61.86 -28.86
CA ALA A 20 -57.63 -61.78 -29.47
C ALA A 20 -57.58 -62.17 -30.96
N GLY A 21 -58.37 -63.19 -31.35
CA GLY A 21 -58.48 -63.57 -32.75
C GLY A 21 -59.36 -64.79 -33.04
N LEU A 22 -60.53 -64.89 -32.41
CA LEU A 22 -61.60 -65.80 -32.82
C LEU A 22 -62.03 -65.49 -34.27
N LYS A 23 -61.76 -66.41 -35.20
CA LYS A 23 -62.48 -66.52 -36.48
C LYS A 23 -62.88 -67.97 -36.71
N SER A 24 -64.13 -68.26 -36.40
CA SER A 24 -64.84 -69.43 -36.89
C SER A 24 -65.09 -69.30 -38.40
N CYS A 25 -64.65 -70.28 -39.20
CA CYS A 25 -65.25 -70.61 -40.49
C CYS A 25 -65.10 -72.12 -40.73
N LEU A 26 -66.18 -72.80 -40.35
CA LEU A 26 -66.70 -74.07 -40.87
C LEU A 26 -66.10 -74.57 -42.20
N LYS A 27 -65.60 -75.81 -42.18
CA LYS A 27 -66.07 -76.91 -43.04
C LYS A 27 -65.77 -78.25 -42.34
N PRO A 28 -66.75 -79.18 -42.26
CA PRO A 28 -66.57 -80.47 -41.63
C PRO A 28 -65.96 -81.45 -42.64
N GLU A 29 -64.75 -81.94 -42.37
CA GLU A 29 -64.21 -83.10 -43.09
C GLU A 29 -64.69 -84.36 -42.37
N GLN A 30 -65.60 -85.06 -43.04
CA GLN A 30 -66.08 -86.38 -42.65
C GLN A 30 -65.01 -87.43 -42.91
N ASN A 31 -65.01 -88.44 -42.04
CA ASN A 31 -64.40 -89.76 -42.16
C ASN A 31 -62.94 -89.89 -41.70
N ASN A 32 -62.77 -90.32 -40.45
CA ASN A 32 -62.41 -91.72 -40.21
C ASN A 32 -62.70 -92.16 -38.77
N CYS A 33 -63.09 -93.43 -38.65
CA CYS A 33 -63.69 -94.11 -37.52
C CYS A 33 -62.82 -94.14 -36.24
N SER A 34 -63.40 -93.74 -35.10
CA SER A 34 -63.00 -94.15 -33.75
C SER A 34 -64.30 -94.44 -32.96
N PRO A 35 -64.34 -95.40 -32.02
CA PRO A 35 -65.59 -96.06 -31.63
C PRO A 35 -66.56 -95.06 -31.00
N CYS A 36 -67.85 -95.24 -31.30
CA CYS A 36 -68.98 -94.46 -30.80
C CYS A 36 -68.84 -94.08 -29.31
N LYS A 37 -68.40 -92.84 -29.00
CA LYS A 37 -68.57 -92.24 -27.67
C LYS A 37 -70.06 -91.90 -27.51
N THR A 38 -70.83 -92.79 -26.91
CA THR A 38 -72.19 -92.45 -26.46
C THR A 38 -72.07 -91.61 -25.20
N THR A 39 -72.25 -90.29 -25.30
CA THR A 39 -72.32 -89.39 -24.15
C THR A 39 -73.48 -89.83 -23.25
N ARG A 40 -73.16 -90.44 -22.10
CA ARG A 40 -74.14 -90.80 -21.07
C ARG A 40 -74.29 -89.64 -20.12
N TRP A 41 -75.51 -89.28 -19.75
CA TRP A 41 -75.78 -88.21 -18.79
C TRP A 41 -76.24 -88.83 -17.47
N TYR A 42 -75.84 -88.25 -16.34
CA TYR A 42 -76.37 -88.62 -15.03
C TYR A 42 -76.97 -87.39 -14.34
N LYS A 43 -78.04 -87.60 -13.57
CA LYS A 43 -78.64 -86.55 -12.74
C LYS A 43 -77.90 -86.52 -11.40
N ALA A 44 -77.17 -85.45 -11.14
CA ALA A 44 -76.48 -85.23 -9.87
C ALA A 44 -77.50 -84.95 -8.74
N LYS A 45 -77.06 -85.05 -7.48
CA LYS A 45 -77.91 -84.86 -6.29
C LYS A 45 -78.47 -83.43 -6.16
N ASP A 46 -77.87 -82.46 -6.83
CA ASP A 46 -78.32 -81.07 -6.94
C ASP A 46 -79.40 -80.87 -8.03
N GLY A 47 -79.79 -81.93 -8.73
CA GLY A 47 -80.77 -81.91 -9.81
C GLY A 47 -80.21 -81.57 -11.20
N THR A 48 -78.92 -81.24 -11.32
CA THR A 48 -78.27 -80.93 -12.60
C THR A 48 -77.92 -82.21 -13.38
N TYR A 49 -78.09 -82.20 -14.70
CA TYR A 49 -77.62 -83.29 -15.55
C TYR A 49 -76.18 -83.02 -15.97
N ARG A 50 -75.29 -83.98 -15.73
CA ARG A 50 -73.86 -83.87 -16.05
C ARG A 50 -73.46 -85.01 -16.97
N GLU A 51 -72.56 -84.72 -17.89
CA GLU A 51 -71.97 -85.72 -18.77
C GLU A 51 -71.12 -86.69 -17.94
N MET A 52 -71.39 -87.99 -18.11
CA MET A 52 -70.61 -89.08 -17.54
C MET A 52 -69.36 -89.23 -18.38
N MET A 53 -68.27 -88.69 -17.84
CA MET A 53 -66.94 -88.86 -18.39
C MET A 53 -66.60 -90.35 -18.55
N PRO A 54 -66.07 -90.79 -19.70
CA PRO A 54 -65.52 -92.13 -19.84
C PRO A 54 -64.45 -92.38 -18.79
N TYR A 55 -64.43 -93.58 -18.19
CA TYR A 55 -63.49 -93.91 -17.10
C TYR A 55 -62.02 -93.61 -17.44
N LYS A 56 -61.60 -93.83 -18.70
CA LYS A 56 -60.26 -93.48 -19.17
C LYS A 56 -59.98 -91.97 -19.14
N ASP A 57 -60.93 -91.16 -19.63
CA ASP A 57 -60.81 -89.70 -19.63
C ASP A 57 -60.84 -89.15 -18.18
N ALA A 58 -61.53 -89.82 -17.26
CA ALA A 58 -61.54 -89.48 -15.83
C ALA A 58 -60.22 -89.87 -15.13
N LEU A 59 -59.62 -91.02 -15.49
CA LEU A 59 -58.34 -91.47 -14.94
C LEU A 59 -57.20 -90.57 -15.40
N SER A 60 -57.12 -90.22 -16.69
CA SER A 60 -56.12 -89.30 -17.20
C SER A 60 -56.23 -87.90 -16.57
N ARG A 61 -57.44 -87.40 -16.33
CA ARG A 61 -57.62 -86.14 -15.58
C ARG A 61 -57.21 -86.22 -14.11
N ALA A 62 -57.28 -87.40 -13.50
CA ALA A 62 -56.81 -87.60 -12.13
C ALA A 62 -55.28 -87.62 -12.09
N GLU A 63 -54.63 -88.32 -13.02
CA GLU A 63 -53.17 -88.30 -13.19
C GLU A 63 -52.65 -86.88 -13.49
N ASP A 64 -53.30 -86.13 -14.39
CA ASP A 64 -52.97 -84.72 -14.64
C ASP A 64 -53.14 -83.84 -13.38
N ALA A 65 -54.15 -84.14 -12.54
CA ALA A 65 -54.37 -83.39 -11.30
C ALA A 65 -53.27 -83.68 -10.25
N ASP A 66 -52.84 -84.95 -10.15
CA ASP A 66 -51.73 -85.38 -9.29
C ASP A 66 -50.40 -84.75 -9.74
N ASP A 67 -50.16 -84.63 -11.06
CA ASP A 67 -48.99 -83.97 -11.63
C ASP A 67 -49.00 -82.44 -11.43
N MET A 68 -50.19 -81.82 -11.35
CA MET A 68 -50.34 -80.37 -11.15
C MET A 68 -50.24 -79.93 -9.67
N GLU A 69 -50.54 -80.82 -8.71
CA GLU A 69 -50.40 -80.52 -7.28
C GLU A 69 -49.00 -80.04 -6.87
N PRO A 70 -47.88 -80.71 -7.26
CA PRO A 70 -46.54 -80.24 -6.93
C PRO A 70 -46.21 -78.90 -7.60
N VAL A 71 -46.69 -78.66 -8.82
CA VAL A 71 -46.52 -77.38 -9.53
C VAL A 71 -47.22 -76.24 -8.80
N LEU A 72 -48.45 -76.46 -8.32
CA LEU A 72 -49.18 -75.48 -7.52
C LEU A 72 -48.48 -75.19 -6.19
N LYS A 73 -47.99 -76.23 -5.50
CA LYS A 73 -47.23 -76.05 -4.25
C LYS A 73 -45.94 -75.26 -4.48
N GLN A 74 -45.22 -75.54 -5.57
CA GLN A 74 -44.02 -74.79 -5.93
C GLN A 74 -44.36 -73.33 -6.25
N ALA A 75 -45.38 -73.08 -7.07
CA ALA A 75 -45.80 -71.72 -7.41
C ALA A 75 -46.26 -70.92 -6.18
N GLN A 76 -46.93 -71.57 -5.22
CA GLN A 76 -47.30 -70.95 -3.94
C GLN A 76 -46.07 -70.61 -3.10
N ALA A 77 -45.08 -71.50 -3.04
CA ALA A 77 -43.82 -71.25 -2.34
C ALA A 77 -43.05 -70.07 -2.97
N ASP A 78 -42.97 -70.02 -4.30
CA ASP A 78 -42.32 -68.94 -5.04
C ASP A 78 -43.05 -67.59 -4.83
N LEU A 79 -44.39 -67.60 -4.79
CA LEU A 79 -45.19 -66.41 -4.50
C LEU A 79 -44.93 -65.89 -3.08
N VAL A 80 -44.88 -66.78 -2.09
CA VAL A 80 -44.54 -66.40 -0.70
C VAL A 80 -43.13 -65.82 -0.62
N ALA A 81 -42.15 -66.44 -1.28
CA ALA A 81 -40.78 -65.95 -1.33
C ALA A 81 -40.67 -64.59 -2.03
N ALA A 82 -41.36 -64.41 -3.16
CA ALA A 82 -41.41 -63.14 -3.89
C ALA A 82 -42.05 -62.03 -3.06
N ASN A 83 -43.15 -62.31 -2.35
CA ASN A 83 -43.78 -61.34 -1.45
C ASN A 83 -42.84 -60.94 -0.31
N ALA A 84 -42.12 -61.89 0.30
CA ALA A 84 -41.13 -61.58 1.32
C ALA A 84 -40.01 -60.69 0.78
N ALA A 85 -39.52 -60.95 -0.44
CA ALA A 85 -38.52 -60.11 -1.10
C ALA A 85 -39.05 -58.71 -1.43
N ILE A 86 -40.31 -58.59 -1.84
CA ILE A 86 -40.96 -57.29 -2.10
C ILE A 86 -41.08 -56.47 -0.82
N GLU A 87 -41.49 -57.07 0.30
CA GLU A 87 -41.59 -56.36 1.58
C GLU A 87 -40.21 -55.94 2.11
N ALA A 88 -39.18 -56.78 1.94
CA ALA A 88 -37.80 -56.41 2.26
C ALA A 88 -37.32 -55.22 1.40
N ALA A 89 -37.54 -55.26 0.08
CA ALA A 89 -37.17 -54.18 -0.82
C ALA A 89 -37.92 -52.87 -0.51
N LYS A 90 -39.20 -52.94 -0.12
CA LYS A 90 -39.95 -51.77 0.35
C LYS A 90 -39.34 -51.15 1.60
N ALA A 91 -38.94 -51.97 2.57
CA ALA A 91 -38.29 -51.50 3.78
C ALA A 91 -36.95 -50.82 3.47
N GLU A 92 -36.14 -51.39 2.57
CA GLU A 92 -34.89 -50.79 2.11
C GLU A 92 -35.12 -49.45 1.38
N ILE A 93 -36.13 -49.36 0.51
CA ILE A 93 -36.48 -48.11 -0.19
C ILE A 93 -36.84 -47.00 0.81
N GLU A 94 -37.64 -47.31 1.82
CA GLU A 94 -38.00 -46.30 2.84
C GLU A 94 -36.80 -45.90 3.70
N ALA A 95 -35.90 -46.83 4.03
CA ALA A 95 -34.65 -46.52 4.72
C ALA A 95 -33.75 -45.58 3.88
N VAL A 96 -33.57 -45.88 2.59
CA VAL A 96 -32.78 -45.06 1.66
C VAL A 96 -33.40 -43.68 1.47
N LYS A 97 -34.74 -43.57 1.40
CA LYS A 97 -35.41 -42.27 1.33
C LYS A 97 -35.16 -41.43 2.57
N ALA A 98 -35.22 -42.03 3.75
CA ALA A 98 -34.93 -41.34 5.01
C ALA A 98 -33.47 -40.86 5.06
N GLU A 99 -32.53 -41.70 4.66
CA GLU A 99 -31.11 -41.33 4.58
C GLU A 99 -30.87 -40.20 3.57
N ALA A 100 -31.47 -40.29 2.37
CA ALA A 100 -31.37 -39.24 1.35
C ALA A 100 -31.93 -37.90 1.84
N ALA A 101 -33.05 -37.91 2.58
CA ALA A 101 -33.61 -36.70 3.18
C ALA A 101 -32.67 -36.09 4.23
N ASN A 102 -32.06 -36.93 5.09
CA ASN A 102 -31.10 -36.49 6.09
C ASN A 102 -29.84 -35.90 5.46
N VAL A 103 -29.29 -36.55 4.43
CA VAL A 103 -28.12 -36.05 3.70
C VAL A 103 -28.44 -34.72 3.03
N LYS A 104 -29.62 -34.60 2.38
CA LYS A 104 -30.05 -33.35 1.75
C LYS A 104 -30.13 -32.21 2.77
N ALA A 105 -30.78 -32.43 3.92
CA ALA A 105 -30.88 -31.42 4.97
C ALA A 105 -29.49 -31.03 5.52
N ALA A 106 -28.59 -31.99 5.69
CA ALA A 106 -27.23 -31.72 6.13
C ALA A 106 -26.44 -30.89 5.10
N MET A 107 -26.58 -31.18 3.81
CA MET A 107 -25.94 -30.40 2.75
C MET A 107 -26.51 -28.97 2.67
N GLU A 108 -27.82 -28.80 2.78
CA GLU A 108 -28.45 -27.46 2.81
C GLU A 108 -27.96 -26.63 4.01
N ALA A 109 -27.80 -27.26 5.18
CA ALA A 109 -27.24 -26.61 6.36
C ALA A 109 -25.76 -26.21 6.15
N GLN A 110 -24.94 -27.08 5.55
CA GLN A 110 -23.54 -26.76 5.23
C GLN A 110 -23.43 -25.61 4.22
N VAL A 111 -24.28 -25.59 3.19
CA VAL A 111 -24.32 -24.51 2.20
C VAL A 111 -24.70 -23.18 2.86
N ALA A 112 -25.69 -23.18 3.75
CA ALA A 112 -26.08 -21.97 4.48
C ALA A 112 -24.95 -21.42 5.36
N GLU A 113 -24.24 -22.31 6.06
CA GLU A 113 -23.10 -21.91 6.91
C GLU A 113 -21.91 -21.39 6.07
N LEU A 114 -21.56 -22.06 4.97
CA LEU A 114 -20.51 -21.58 4.07
C LEU A 114 -20.85 -20.22 3.46
N ASN A 115 -22.11 -19.98 3.08
CA ASN A 115 -22.54 -18.68 2.59
C ASN A 115 -22.41 -17.58 3.67
N LYS A 116 -22.73 -17.89 4.92
CA LYS A 116 -22.56 -16.97 6.05
C LYS A 116 -21.08 -16.64 6.29
N GLN A 117 -20.20 -17.64 6.23
CA GLN A 117 -18.75 -17.44 6.34
C GLN A 117 -18.22 -16.57 5.20
N LEU A 118 -18.64 -16.84 3.97
CA LEU A 118 -18.24 -16.10 2.77
C LEU A 118 -18.65 -14.62 2.86
N GLU A 119 -19.86 -14.33 3.33
CA GLU A 119 -20.30 -12.94 3.56
C GLU A 119 -19.54 -12.26 4.71
N GLY A 120 -19.15 -13.02 5.74
CA GLY A 120 -18.25 -12.54 6.80
C GLY A 120 -16.87 -12.17 6.25
N GLU A 121 -16.25 -13.07 5.48
CA GLU A 121 -14.93 -12.85 4.88
C GLU A 121 -14.92 -11.67 3.91
N LYS A 122 -15.96 -11.50 3.07
CA LYS A 122 -16.09 -10.32 2.20
C LYS A 122 -16.01 -9.01 2.98
N LYS A 123 -16.68 -8.92 4.13
CA LYS A 123 -16.65 -7.72 4.99
C LYS A 123 -15.27 -7.50 5.60
N THR A 124 -14.63 -8.57 6.05
CA THR A 124 -13.25 -8.52 6.58
C THR A 124 -12.28 -8.03 5.50
N VAL A 125 -12.33 -8.59 4.29
CA VAL A 125 -11.49 -8.19 3.16
C VAL A 125 -11.71 -6.72 2.79
N ALA A 126 -12.96 -6.26 2.75
CA ALA A 126 -13.26 -4.85 2.48
C ALA A 126 -12.65 -3.91 3.53
N THR A 127 -12.71 -4.31 4.82
CA THR A 127 -12.14 -3.54 5.93
C THR A 127 -10.62 -3.49 5.86
N GLU A 128 -9.97 -4.63 5.60
CA GLU A 128 -8.52 -4.71 5.47
C GLU A 128 -8.02 -3.94 4.24
N LYS A 129 -8.75 -3.99 3.11
CA LYS A 129 -8.44 -3.18 1.94
C LYS A 129 -8.47 -1.68 2.26
N ALA A 130 -9.52 -1.20 2.92
CA ALA A 130 -9.61 0.20 3.32
C ALA A 130 -8.50 0.61 4.30
N ARG A 131 -8.10 -0.29 5.21
CA ARG A 131 -6.97 -0.08 6.11
C ARG A 131 -5.65 0.02 5.36
N ALA A 132 -5.43 -0.86 4.38
CA ALA A 132 -4.24 -0.88 3.54
C ALA A 132 -4.12 0.42 2.72
N GLU A 133 -5.19 0.85 2.06
CA GLU A 133 -5.23 2.11 1.29
C GLU A 133 -4.91 3.32 2.18
N LYS A 134 -5.46 3.37 3.40
CA LYS A 134 -5.16 4.43 4.37
C LYS A 134 -3.70 4.40 4.83
N ALA A 135 -3.14 3.22 5.05
CA ALA A 135 -1.74 3.06 5.46
C ALA A 135 -0.79 3.48 4.34
N GLU A 136 -1.09 3.13 3.08
CA GLU A 136 -0.32 3.53 1.91
C GLU A 136 -0.33 5.05 1.72
N ALA A 137 -1.50 5.69 1.84
CA ALA A 137 -1.61 7.15 1.76
C ALA A 137 -0.80 7.84 2.87
N ALA A 138 -0.90 7.36 4.12
CA ALA A 138 -0.12 7.92 5.23
C ALA A 138 1.40 7.74 5.05
N HIS A 139 1.83 6.59 4.52
CA HIS A 139 3.23 6.33 4.24
C HIS A 139 3.77 7.26 3.14
N LYS A 140 2.98 7.50 2.09
CA LYS A 140 3.35 8.45 1.03
C LYS A 140 3.52 9.88 1.58
N MET A 141 2.59 10.34 2.43
CA MET A 141 2.70 11.64 3.10
C MET A 141 3.97 11.72 3.97
N CYS A 142 4.27 10.68 4.75
CA CYS A 142 5.47 10.63 5.57
C CYS A 142 6.76 10.74 4.74
N ILE A 143 6.81 10.07 3.57
CA ILE A 143 7.96 10.18 2.66
C ILE A 143 8.13 11.64 2.18
N GLU A 144 7.03 12.28 1.78
CA GLU A 144 7.04 13.68 1.31
C GLU A 144 7.47 14.64 2.42
N GLU A 145 6.97 14.47 3.65
CA GLU A 145 7.37 15.25 4.82
C GLU A 145 8.86 15.07 5.14
N VAL A 146 9.37 13.84 5.11
CA VAL A 146 10.81 13.56 5.33
C VAL A 146 11.66 14.22 4.25
N ALA A 147 11.21 14.25 2.99
CA ALA A 147 11.93 14.95 1.92
C ALA A 147 11.98 16.46 2.18
N GLN A 148 10.85 17.07 2.57
CA GLN A 148 10.79 18.50 2.91
C GLN A 148 11.69 18.85 4.10
N LEU A 149 11.69 18.02 5.15
CA LEU A 149 12.54 18.22 6.32
C LEU A 149 14.03 18.13 5.98
N ARG A 150 14.42 17.22 5.07
CA ARG A 150 15.81 17.14 4.59
C ARG A 150 16.24 18.39 3.84
N ASP A 151 15.38 18.93 2.97
CA ASP A 151 15.69 20.15 2.23
C ASP A 151 15.72 21.39 3.14
N ALA A 152 14.83 21.45 4.13
CA ALA A 152 14.87 22.48 5.17
C ALA A 152 16.17 22.41 5.99
N GLY A 153 16.60 21.20 6.37
CA GLY A 153 17.86 20.99 7.09
C GLY A 153 19.08 21.50 6.30
N LYS A 154 19.16 21.19 5.00
CA LYS A 154 20.23 21.70 4.14
C LYS A 154 20.28 23.23 4.09
N LYS A 155 19.13 23.89 3.91
CA LYS A 155 19.04 25.35 3.92
C LYS A 155 19.47 25.95 5.25
N GLN A 156 19.13 25.28 6.36
CA GLN A 156 19.55 25.71 7.68
C GLN A 156 21.07 25.57 7.87
N ASP A 157 21.68 24.49 7.37
CA ASP A 157 23.13 24.30 7.40
C ASP A 157 23.87 25.38 6.59
N GLU A 158 23.36 25.72 5.40
CA GLU A 158 23.88 26.82 4.57
C GLU A 158 23.80 28.17 5.30
N ALA A 159 22.65 28.47 5.92
CA ALA A 159 22.48 29.69 6.72
C ALA A 159 23.41 29.73 7.94
N LEU A 160 23.61 28.60 8.62
CA LEU A 160 24.56 28.47 9.73
C LEU A 160 26.01 28.68 9.28
N ALA A 161 26.37 28.20 8.08
CA ALA A 161 27.69 28.45 7.52
C ALA A 161 27.90 29.95 7.19
N SER A 162 26.92 30.60 6.57
CA SER A 162 26.96 32.05 6.25
C SER A 162 27.12 32.89 7.52
N THR A 163 26.25 32.68 8.51
CA THR A 163 26.28 33.42 9.78
C THR A 163 27.57 33.22 10.57
N LYS A 164 28.17 32.02 10.52
CA LYS A 164 29.52 31.79 11.08
C LYS A 164 30.59 32.59 10.36
N GLY A 165 30.50 32.69 9.03
CA GLY A 165 31.39 33.53 8.22
C GLY A 165 31.28 35.00 8.59
N GLU A 166 30.07 35.54 8.62
CA GLU A 166 29.79 36.92 9.02
C GLU A 166 30.31 37.22 10.44
N LEU A 167 30.04 36.33 11.41
CA LEU A 167 30.52 36.48 12.79
C LEU A 167 32.05 36.57 12.87
N LYS A 168 32.75 35.80 12.03
CA LYS A 168 34.22 35.83 11.94
C LYS A 168 34.68 37.19 11.41
N THR A 169 34.10 37.67 10.30
CA THR A 169 34.41 38.98 9.73
C THR A 169 34.16 40.11 10.72
N THR A 170 32.98 40.14 11.36
CA THR A 170 32.65 41.16 12.38
C THR A 170 33.60 41.10 13.58
N THR A 171 34.10 39.90 13.93
CA THR A 171 35.10 39.76 15.00
C THR A 171 36.42 40.39 14.61
N GLU A 172 36.91 40.13 13.40
CA GLU A 172 38.14 40.72 12.86
C GLU A 172 38.02 42.25 12.74
N GLU A 173 36.89 42.77 12.25
CA GLU A 173 36.61 44.21 12.18
C GLU A 173 36.63 44.88 13.56
N ARG A 174 36.02 44.24 14.56
CA ARG A 174 36.00 44.74 15.94
C ARG A 174 37.40 44.76 16.57
N ASP A 175 38.24 43.79 16.26
CA ASP A 175 39.63 43.77 16.72
C ASP A 175 40.47 44.86 16.02
N ALA A 176 40.26 45.08 14.71
CA ALA A 176 40.89 46.19 13.99
C ALA A 176 40.48 47.56 14.56
N LEU A 177 39.19 47.75 14.86
CA LEU A 177 38.68 48.97 15.48
C LEU A 177 39.27 49.23 16.87
N LYS A 178 39.52 48.18 17.66
CA LYS A 178 40.23 48.32 18.95
C LYS A 178 41.65 48.85 18.78
N THR A 179 42.39 48.32 17.80
CA THR A 179 43.75 48.79 17.49
C THR A 179 43.72 50.24 17.04
N ALA A 180 42.85 50.57 16.07
CA ALA A 180 42.70 51.94 15.57
C ALA A 180 42.31 52.93 16.68
N LYS A 181 41.44 52.52 17.61
CA LYS A 181 41.10 53.32 18.80
C LYS A 181 42.33 53.60 19.67
N THR A 182 43.14 52.58 19.93
CA THR A 182 44.36 52.71 20.75
C THR A 182 45.37 53.66 20.09
N ASP A 183 45.54 53.55 18.76
CA ASP A 183 46.42 54.44 18.00
C ASP A 183 45.93 55.89 18.00
N LEU A 184 44.62 56.11 17.86
CA LEU A 184 44.01 57.42 17.96
C LEU A 184 44.18 58.03 19.37
N GLU A 185 43.99 57.25 20.43
CA GLU A 185 44.23 57.70 21.81
C GLU A 185 45.68 58.17 21.99
N LYS A 186 46.65 57.45 21.42
CA LYS A 186 48.07 57.85 21.42
C LYS A 186 48.32 59.13 20.62
N GLN A 187 47.76 59.24 19.42
CA GLN A 187 47.88 60.47 18.62
C GLN A 187 47.29 61.67 19.35
N VAL A 188 46.16 61.51 20.04
CA VAL A 188 45.55 62.57 20.86
C VAL A 188 46.47 62.98 21.99
N THR A 189 47.12 62.03 22.69
CA THR A 189 48.09 62.37 23.74
C THR A 189 49.31 63.11 23.18
N ASP A 190 49.84 62.66 22.05
CA ASP A 190 51.02 63.27 21.42
C ASP A 190 50.71 64.68 20.91
N LEU A 191 49.57 64.88 20.24
CA LEU A 191 49.09 66.19 19.80
C LEU A 191 48.82 67.13 20.98
N THR A 192 48.28 66.62 22.08
CA THR A 192 48.08 67.41 23.31
C THR A 192 49.42 67.87 23.89
N ALA A 193 50.42 67.00 23.94
CA ALA A 193 51.76 67.35 24.40
C ALA A 193 52.44 68.38 23.47
N ALA A 194 52.35 68.18 22.15
CA ALA A 194 52.89 69.10 21.16
C ALA A 194 52.22 70.48 21.23
N LYS A 195 50.90 70.53 21.42
CA LYS A 195 50.15 71.78 21.62
C LYS A 195 50.65 72.52 22.86
N ASN A 196 50.77 71.84 24.01
CA ASN A 196 51.27 72.46 25.24
C ASN A 196 52.70 72.99 25.08
N ALA A 197 53.58 72.25 24.41
CA ALA A 197 54.94 72.69 24.13
C ALA A 197 54.96 73.94 23.21
N ALA A 198 54.10 73.98 22.19
CA ALA A 198 53.97 75.13 21.31
C ALA A 198 53.42 76.37 22.05
N GLU A 199 52.46 76.19 22.96
CA GLU A 199 51.94 77.28 23.80
C GLU A 199 53.04 77.85 24.72
N GLU A 200 53.86 77.01 25.34
CA GLU A 200 54.99 77.46 26.16
C GLU A 200 56.07 78.17 25.32
N ALA A 201 56.39 77.65 24.13
CA ALA A 201 57.30 78.32 23.21
C ALA A 201 56.77 79.69 22.74
N LEU A 202 55.46 79.81 22.51
CA LEU A 202 54.81 81.07 22.16
C LEU A 202 54.92 82.09 23.31
N LYS A 203 54.68 81.68 24.55
CA LYS A 203 54.85 82.55 25.73
C LYS A 203 56.30 83.02 25.88
N ALA A 204 57.26 82.12 25.70
CA ALA A 204 58.68 82.47 25.76
C ALA A 204 59.06 83.48 24.66
N ALA A 205 58.62 83.24 23.42
CA ALA A 205 58.84 84.18 22.32
C ALA A 205 58.18 85.55 22.55
N GLN A 206 56.97 85.57 23.14
CA GLN A 206 56.32 86.81 23.55
C GLN A 206 57.14 87.56 24.61
N ALA A 207 57.65 86.86 25.61
CA ALA A 207 58.49 87.45 26.66
C ALA A 207 59.82 88.00 26.11
N GLU A 208 60.50 87.28 25.20
CA GLU A 208 61.69 87.79 24.52
C GLU A 208 61.39 89.02 23.65
N MET A 209 60.27 89.03 22.93
CA MET A 209 59.84 90.20 22.17
C MET A 209 59.55 91.42 23.05
N GLU A 210 58.98 91.23 24.25
CA GLU A 210 58.81 92.31 25.23
C GLU A 210 60.15 92.79 25.78
N LYS A 211 61.08 91.86 26.08
CA LYS A 211 62.43 92.20 26.52
C LYS A 211 63.18 93.00 25.46
N MET A 212 63.15 92.57 24.19
CA MET A 212 63.73 93.33 23.08
C MET A 212 63.07 94.69 22.90
N LYS A 213 61.75 94.82 23.11
CA LYS A 213 61.09 96.14 23.11
C LYS A 213 61.58 97.04 24.26
N GLN A 214 61.83 96.50 25.44
CA GLN A 214 62.40 97.23 26.58
C GLN A 214 63.86 97.63 26.33
N GLU A 215 64.70 96.71 25.87
CA GLU A 215 66.10 96.97 25.51
C GLU A 215 66.21 97.98 24.36
N ALA A 216 65.29 97.95 23.37
CA ALA A 216 65.17 98.95 22.31
C ALA A 216 64.71 100.33 22.83
N ALA A 217 63.93 100.37 23.92
CA ALA A 217 63.54 101.61 24.57
C ALA A 217 64.68 102.19 25.43
N GLU A 218 65.51 101.35 26.05
CA GLU A 218 66.70 101.73 26.82
C GLU A 218 67.87 102.18 25.93
N SER A 219 68.11 101.50 24.81
CA SER A 219 69.12 101.92 23.82
C SER A 219 68.74 103.23 23.11
N LYS A 220 67.45 103.56 23.00
CA LYS A 220 67.00 104.92 22.62
C LYS A 220 67.26 105.99 23.70
N LYS A 221 67.48 105.61 24.97
CA LYS A 221 67.95 106.52 26.02
C LYS A 221 69.48 106.63 26.10
N ALA A 222 70.22 105.63 25.61
CA ALA A 222 71.68 105.62 25.61
C ALA A 222 72.32 106.25 24.35
N ALA A 223 71.56 106.53 23.30
CA ALA A 223 72.08 107.08 22.03
C ALA A 223 72.11 108.63 21.95
N VAL A 224 71.99 109.35 23.07
CA VAL A 224 72.19 110.81 23.12
C VAL A 224 73.35 111.13 24.07
N GLU A 225 74.59 110.87 23.62
CA GLU A 225 75.76 111.75 23.77
C GLU A 225 77.05 111.01 23.33
N GLY A 226 77.66 111.46 22.23
CA GLY A 226 79.11 111.34 22.01
C GLY A 226 79.60 110.35 20.94
N GLU A 227 79.60 110.77 19.67
CA GLU A 227 80.54 110.34 18.60
C GLU A 227 82.01 110.68 18.97
N PRO A 228 83.10 110.21 18.29
CA PRO A 228 83.16 109.63 16.93
C PRO A 228 84.19 108.47 16.65
N ALA A 229 84.10 107.97 15.42
CA ALA A 229 85.17 107.53 14.49
C ALA A 229 85.82 106.12 14.55
N LYS A 230 85.54 105.42 13.43
CA LYS A 230 86.45 104.73 12.48
C LYS A 230 86.85 103.25 12.64
N GLU A 231 86.74 102.62 11.46
CA GLU A 231 87.50 101.50 10.86
C GLU A 231 87.18 100.08 11.31
N GLY A 232 86.77 99.27 10.32
CA GLY A 232 86.88 97.82 10.36
C GLY A 232 85.83 97.08 9.52
N GLU A 233 86.29 96.03 8.83
CA GLU A 233 85.54 94.85 8.33
C GLU A 233 84.74 95.03 7.02
N ASP A 234 84.74 94.11 6.03
CA ASP A 234 85.38 92.80 5.91
C ASP A 234 85.31 92.30 4.44
N PRO A 235 86.08 91.26 4.06
CA PRO A 235 85.97 90.56 2.78
C PRO A 235 84.99 89.37 2.84
N ASN A 236 84.87 88.67 1.70
CA ASN A 236 84.21 87.37 1.44
C ASN A 236 82.70 87.42 1.08
N ALA A 237 82.30 87.10 -0.15
CA ALA A 237 82.35 85.83 -0.92
C ALA A 237 81.08 85.00 -0.75
N GLY A 238 80.51 84.57 -1.88
CA GLY A 238 79.42 83.59 -1.90
C GLY A 238 78.48 83.77 -3.09
N GLY A 239 79.00 83.55 -4.30
CA GLY A 239 78.19 83.41 -5.51
C GLY A 239 77.97 81.93 -5.87
N GLU A 240 76.73 81.65 -6.25
CA GLU A 240 76.23 80.62 -7.20
C GLU A 240 76.08 79.14 -6.76
N LYS A 241 74.80 78.72 -6.62
CA LYS A 241 74.00 77.69 -7.39
C LYS A 241 74.61 76.27 -7.64
N PRO A 242 73.88 75.26 -8.18
CA PRO A 242 72.46 74.77 -8.20
C PRO A 242 72.38 73.27 -7.69
N PRO A 243 71.34 72.40 -7.87
CA PRO A 243 70.24 72.44 -8.87
C PRO A 243 68.82 71.97 -8.47
N GLU A 244 67.93 72.29 -9.42
CA GLU A 244 66.64 71.64 -9.73
C GLU A 244 66.80 70.15 -10.07
N ALA A 245 65.75 69.34 -9.88
CA ALA A 245 64.91 68.86 -11.00
C ALA A 245 64.10 67.59 -10.64
N GLY A 246 62.80 67.65 -10.97
CA GLY A 246 61.98 66.55 -11.48
C GLY A 246 61.46 65.54 -10.44
N THR A 247 60.19 65.11 -10.44
CA THR A 247 59.18 65.11 -11.52
C THR A 247 57.79 64.95 -10.89
N GLU A 248 56.81 65.66 -11.46
CA GLU A 248 55.33 65.52 -11.34
C GLU A 248 54.81 64.10 -11.70
N PRO A 249 53.50 63.79 -11.80
CA PRO A 249 52.24 64.45 -11.33
C PRO A 249 51.36 63.47 -10.48
N ALA A 250 50.41 63.87 -9.60
CA ALA A 250 49.06 64.41 -9.82
C ALA A 250 48.11 63.50 -10.67
N PRO A 251 46.76 63.62 -10.59
CA PRO A 251 45.88 63.74 -9.41
C PRO A 251 44.51 63.00 -9.56
N ALA A 252 43.68 63.14 -8.50
CA ALA A 252 42.23 63.41 -8.53
C ALA A 252 41.16 62.30 -8.69
N THR A 253 40.29 62.28 -7.66
CA THR A 253 38.80 62.28 -7.65
C THR A 253 37.99 61.03 -8.03
N GLU A 254 37.26 60.52 -7.03
CA GLU A 254 35.78 60.24 -6.89
C GLU A 254 34.98 59.65 -8.10
N PRO A 255 33.80 58.98 -7.94
CA PRO A 255 32.84 58.98 -6.82
C PRO A 255 32.13 57.63 -6.45
N THR A 256 31.45 57.66 -5.29
CA THR A 256 30.08 57.18 -4.94
C THR A 256 29.57 55.74 -5.27
N PRO A 257 28.79 55.10 -4.35
CA PRO A 257 28.23 53.74 -4.49
C PRO A 257 26.79 53.69 -5.05
N GLU A 258 26.36 52.52 -5.57
CA GLU A 258 25.01 51.88 -5.48
C GLU A 258 24.87 50.71 -6.50
N PRO A 259 23.78 49.89 -6.52
CA PRO A 259 23.52 48.72 -5.67
C PRO A 259 23.43 47.40 -6.49
N GLY A 260 23.64 46.26 -5.83
CA GLY A 260 23.47 44.94 -6.44
C GLY A 260 22.00 44.60 -6.73
N LYS A 261 21.76 44.10 -7.96
CA LYS A 261 20.72 43.12 -8.26
C LYS A 261 21.35 41.74 -8.31
#